data_AF-A0A935BLJ9-F1
#
_entry.id   AF-A0A935BLJ9-F1
#
_cell.length_a   1.000
_cell.length_b   1.000
_cell.length_c   1.000
_cell.angle_alpha   90.00
_cell.angle_beta   90.00
_cell.angle_gamma   90.00
#
_symmetry.space_group_name_H-M   'P 1'
#
loop_
_entity.id
_entity.type
_entity.pdbx_description
1 polymer ?
#
loop_
_entity_poly.entity_id
_entity_poly.type
_entity_poly.pdbx_seq_one_letter_code
_entity_poly.pdbx_strand_id
1 'polypeptide(L)'
;MEKRKTLEEINRLLSAPPEFRVRYAEFLKGKNTGLVRVFPDRGCDEGLVVNVEELERCGEAVPVKGAGSLFSFRLNKLPDRVSVDLILYLFGQSDIHFIDGKFVVGTQSIQDIIADIGEVELADVTLRSESVKFLKSFKPAKSRAKVELQNQTLVGGISENGYFYSTSAAVRLNRTYVMRSIAFSNHQYNSFWNTDVLTAFRVVGQENDGSVVILWKELRESTAPYLKQ
;
A
#
# COMPACT_ATOMS: atom_id res chain seq x y z
N MET A 1 3.17 20.32 20.29
CA MET A 1 1.86 20.85 19.86
C MET A 1 1.78 20.90 18.34
N GLU A 2 2.78 21.50 17.69
CA GLU A 2 2.95 21.56 16.22
C GLU A 2 2.99 20.18 15.54
N LYS A 3 3.78 19.23 16.08
CA LYS A 3 3.84 17.81 15.63
C LYS A 3 2.45 17.14 15.45
N ARG A 4 1.55 17.36 16.41
CA ARG A 4 0.22 16.73 16.43
C ARG A 4 -0.68 17.37 15.37
N LYS A 5 -0.57 18.69 15.21
CA LYS A 5 -1.28 19.47 14.20
C LYS A 5 -0.88 19.05 12.77
N THR A 6 0.41 18.82 12.51
CA THR A 6 0.90 18.35 11.20
C THR A 6 0.35 16.97 10.82
N LEU A 7 0.35 16.01 11.75
CA LEU A 7 -0.24 14.67 11.47
C LEU A 7 -1.74 14.71 11.32
N GLU A 8 -2.45 15.51 12.13
CA GLU A 8 -3.89 15.70 12.00
C GLU A 8 -4.23 16.29 10.62
N GLU A 9 -3.42 17.23 10.13
CA GLU A 9 -3.59 17.83 8.81
C GLU A 9 -3.29 16.85 7.66
N ILE A 10 -2.19 16.09 7.73
CA ILE A 10 -1.87 15.04 6.77
C ILE A 10 -2.97 13.97 6.75
N ASN A 11 -3.40 13.49 7.92
CA ASN A 11 -4.45 12.47 8.03
C ASN A 11 -5.79 12.99 7.50
N ARG A 12 -6.08 14.29 7.66
CA ARG A 12 -7.26 14.92 7.08
C ARG A 12 -7.18 14.92 5.55
N LEU A 13 -6.04 15.24 4.96
CA LEU A 13 -5.84 15.26 3.51
C LEU A 13 -5.90 13.85 2.89
N LEU A 14 -5.35 12.85 3.58
CA LEU A 14 -5.36 11.43 3.15
C LEU A 14 -6.64 10.69 3.54
N SER A 15 -7.57 11.34 4.25
CA SER A 15 -8.83 10.71 4.63
C SER A 15 -9.73 10.57 3.41
N ALA A 16 -10.37 9.41 3.33
CA ALA A 16 -11.47 9.22 2.40
C ALA A 16 -12.62 10.20 2.72
N PRO A 17 -13.35 10.68 1.69
CA PRO A 17 -14.50 11.54 1.88
C PRO A 17 -15.56 10.93 2.84
N PRO A 18 -16.28 11.75 3.63
CA PRO A 18 -17.18 11.27 4.68
C PRO A 18 -18.27 10.29 4.21
N GLU A 19 -18.77 10.46 3.00
CA GLU A 19 -19.80 9.63 2.38
C GLU A 19 -19.37 8.17 2.25
N PHE A 20 -18.09 7.89 2.00
CA PHE A 20 -17.57 6.52 1.97
C PHE A 20 -17.54 5.91 3.38
N ARG A 21 -17.26 6.70 4.41
CA ARG A 21 -17.31 6.22 5.80
C ARG A 21 -18.73 5.86 6.21
N VAL A 22 -19.73 6.64 5.80
CA VAL A 22 -21.15 6.34 6.03
C VAL A 22 -21.55 5.07 5.28
N ARG A 23 -21.21 5.00 3.98
CA ARG A 23 -21.55 3.86 3.11
C ARG A 23 -20.96 2.53 3.61
N TYR A 24 -19.74 2.54 4.13
CA TYR A 24 -19.03 1.34 4.57
C TYR A 24 -18.96 1.20 6.10
N ALA A 25 -19.80 1.91 6.84
CA ALA A 25 -19.76 1.95 8.30
C ALA A 25 -19.81 0.56 8.94
N GLU A 26 -20.68 -0.33 8.45
CA GLU A 26 -20.79 -1.71 8.98
C GLU A 26 -19.53 -2.53 8.73
N PHE A 27 -18.93 -2.45 7.53
CA PHE A 27 -17.68 -3.13 7.22
C PHE A 27 -16.53 -2.64 8.12
N LEU A 28 -16.49 -1.33 8.35
CA LEU A 28 -15.45 -0.67 9.15
C LEU A 28 -15.53 -0.94 10.65
N LYS A 29 -16.59 -1.59 11.15
CA LYS A 29 -16.63 -2.15 12.50
C LYS A 29 -15.73 -3.37 12.66
N GLY A 30 -15.30 -3.97 11.54
CA GLY A 30 -14.37 -5.09 11.53
C GLY A 30 -13.03 -4.75 12.17
N LYS A 31 -12.35 -5.76 12.71
CA LYS A 31 -10.96 -5.60 13.15
C LYS A 31 -10.05 -5.50 11.94
N ASN A 32 -8.99 -4.70 12.05
CA ASN A 32 -7.97 -4.52 11.03
C ASN A 32 -8.56 -4.19 9.64
N THR A 33 -9.61 -3.38 9.63
CA THR A 33 -10.20 -2.80 8.43
C THR A 33 -9.90 -1.31 8.38
N GLY A 34 -9.93 -0.74 7.18
CA GLY A 34 -9.80 0.70 7.05
C GLY A 34 -10.29 1.22 5.70
N LEU A 35 -10.29 2.54 5.62
CA LEU A 35 -10.69 3.30 4.46
C LEU A 35 -9.69 4.46 4.29
N VAL A 36 -9.10 4.57 3.11
CA VAL A 36 -8.07 5.57 2.84
C VAL A 36 -8.23 6.14 1.44
N ARG A 37 -7.75 7.36 1.24
CA ARG A 37 -7.59 7.98 -0.08
C ARG A 37 -6.13 7.93 -0.51
N VAL A 38 -5.88 7.48 -1.73
CA VAL A 38 -4.53 7.40 -2.32
C VAL A 38 -4.53 8.24 -3.59
N PHE A 39 -3.60 9.19 -3.68
CA PHE A 39 -3.50 10.14 -4.78
C PHE A 39 -2.69 9.54 -5.93
N PRO A 40 -2.96 9.89 -7.20
CA PRO A 40 -2.05 9.53 -8.27
C PRO A 40 -0.73 10.27 -8.06
N ASP A 41 0.38 9.60 -8.31
CA ASP A 41 1.66 10.26 -8.39
C ASP A 41 1.66 11.20 -9.60
N ARG A 42 1.98 12.46 -9.33
CA ARG A 42 2.09 13.51 -10.33
C ARG A 42 3.51 14.06 -10.43
N GLY A 43 4.50 13.46 -9.75
CA GLY A 43 5.88 13.96 -9.65
C GLY A 43 5.98 15.28 -8.87
N CYS A 44 5.18 15.41 -7.81
CA CYS A 44 5.07 16.63 -7.00
C CYS A 44 6.05 16.67 -5.80
N ASP A 45 6.88 15.65 -5.63
CA ASP A 45 7.89 15.57 -4.58
C ASP A 45 9.33 15.84 -5.08
N GLU A 46 9.51 16.17 -6.36
CA GLU A 46 10.83 16.29 -7.01
C GLU A 46 11.27 17.75 -7.33
N GLY A 47 10.45 18.79 -7.11
CA GLY A 47 10.74 20.16 -7.56
C GLY A 47 11.12 21.17 -6.45
N LEU A 48 12.28 21.83 -6.60
CA LEU A 48 12.68 23.02 -5.83
C LEU A 48 12.33 24.34 -6.55
N VAL A 49 11.71 24.30 -7.73
CA VAL A 49 11.50 25.47 -8.59
C VAL A 49 10.03 25.55 -9.00
N VAL A 50 9.23 26.25 -8.20
CA VAL A 50 7.81 26.48 -8.48
C VAL A 50 7.66 27.36 -9.73
N ASN A 51 7.45 26.75 -10.89
CA ASN A 51 6.89 27.45 -12.04
C ASN A 51 5.34 27.36 -11.98
N VAL A 52 4.64 28.15 -12.80
CA VAL A 52 3.16 28.20 -12.76
C VAL A 52 2.54 26.83 -13.06
N GLU A 53 3.14 26.07 -13.99
CA GLU A 53 2.68 24.73 -14.36
C GLU A 53 2.80 23.74 -13.19
N GLU A 54 3.87 23.82 -12.42
CA GLU A 54 4.06 23.00 -11.22
C GLU A 54 3.10 23.40 -10.11
N LEU A 55 2.82 24.69 -9.95
CA LEU A 55 1.80 25.17 -9.00
C LEU A 55 0.39 24.69 -9.38
N GLU A 56 0.05 24.69 -10.67
CA GLU A 56 -1.23 24.16 -11.15
C GLU A 56 -1.33 22.64 -10.97
N ARG A 57 -0.22 21.91 -11.17
CA ARG A 57 -0.17 20.45 -11.01
C ARG A 57 -0.17 19.99 -9.54
N CYS A 58 0.54 20.73 -8.67
CA CYS A 58 0.93 20.31 -7.32
C CYS A 58 0.45 21.24 -6.19
N GLY A 59 -0.25 22.34 -6.48
CA GLY A 59 -0.67 23.32 -5.47
C GLY A 59 -1.58 22.78 -4.37
N GLU A 60 -2.25 21.64 -4.63
CA GLU A 60 -3.09 20.92 -3.67
C GLU A 60 -2.46 19.61 -3.17
N ALA A 61 -1.17 19.37 -3.49
CA ALA A 61 -0.46 18.15 -3.09
C ALA A 61 -0.36 18.03 -1.57
N VAL A 62 -0.48 16.79 -1.07
CA VAL A 62 -0.28 16.52 0.36
C VAL A 62 1.21 16.71 0.68
N PRO A 63 1.59 17.43 1.76
CA PRO A 63 2.99 17.72 2.08
C PRO A 63 3.69 16.52 2.73
N VAL A 64 3.70 15.39 2.03
CA VAL A 64 4.36 14.12 2.40
C VAL A 64 5.08 13.56 1.18
N LYS A 65 6.03 12.64 1.40
CA LYS A 65 6.70 11.93 0.30
C LYS A 65 5.68 11.28 -0.65
N GLY A 66 5.88 11.42 -1.96
CA GLY A 66 4.94 10.97 -2.98
C GLY A 66 3.62 11.75 -3.04
N ALA A 67 3.48 12.87 -2.32
CA ALA A 67 2.28 13.72 -2.37
C ALA A 67 0.95 12.99 -2.07
N GLY A 68 1.00 11.90 -1.28
CA GLY A 68 -0.17 11.05 -0.99
C GLY A 68 -0.36 9.85 -1.93
N SER A 69 0.57 9.62 -2.86
CA SER A 69 0.58 8.45 -3.76
C SER A 69 1.07 7.17 -3.12
N LEU A 70 1.66 7.27 -1.93
CA LEU A 70 2.21 6.17 -1.16
C LEU A 70 1.28 5.81 -0.01
N PHE A 71 0.95 4.52 0.12
CA PHE A 71 0.14 4.02 1.22
C PHE A 71 0.71 2.71 1.79
N SER A 72 0.62 2.55 3.11
CA SER A 72 0.93 1.29 3.77
C SER A 72 -0.16 0.89 4.75
N PHE A 73 -0.58 -0.37 4.64
CA PHE A 73 -1.50 -1.04 5.55
C PHE A 73 -0.88 -1.33 6.93
N ARG A 74 0.44 -1.15 7.07
CA ARG A 74 1.20 -1.43 8.29
C ARG A 74 1.42 -0.18 9.14
N LEU A 75 1.40 1.01 8.54
CA LEU A 75 1.71 2.27 9.24
C LEU A 75 0.74 2.61 10.37
N ASN A 76 -0.50 2.13 10.31
CA ASN A 76 -1.49 2.32 11.38
C ASN A 76 -1.16 1.56 12.68
N LYS A 77 -0.13 0.70 12.67
CA LYS A 77 0.36 -0.04 13.84
C LYS A 77 1.57 0.61 14.50
N LEU A 78 2.06 1.75 13.99
CA LEU A 78 3.19 2.45 14.60
C LEU A 78 2.87 2.80 16.05
N PRO A 79 3.80 2.55 17.00
CA PRO A 79 3.63 3.02 18.37
C PRO A 79 3.45 4.55 18.40
N ASP A 80 2.59 5.06 19.27
CA ASP A 80 2.33 6.50 19.43
C ASP A 80 3.60 7.34 19.70
N ARG A 81 4.68 6.68 20.17
CA ARG A 81 5.96 7.29 20.53
C ARG A 81 6.88 7.55 19.33
N VAL A 82 6.54 7.09 18.13
CA VAL A 82 7.36 7.31 16.91
C VAL A 82 7.36 8.80 16.54
N SER A 83 8.51 9.33 16.11
CA SER A 83 8.62 10.73 15.66
C SER A 83 7.88 10.94 14.34
N VAL A 84 7.42 12.17 14.08
CA VAL A 84 6.78 12.49 12.79
C VAL A 84 7.78 12.33 11.66
N ASP A 85 9.02 12.75 11.86
CA ASP A 85 10.08 12.60 10.87
C ASP A 85 10.32 11.13 10.52
N LEU A 86 10.25 10.22 11.51
CA LEU A 86 10.37 8.79 11.26
C LEU A 86 9.12 8.25 10.54
N ILE A 87 7.91 8.69 10.89
CA ILE A 87 6.68 8.34 10.14
C ILE A 87 6.81 8.79 8.68
N LEU A 88 7.21 10.05 8.44
CA LEU A 88 7.41 10.65 7.12
C LEU A 88 8.48 9.92 6.31
N TYR A 89 9.59 9.52 6.95
CA TYR A 89 10.62 8.69 6.35
C TYR A 89 10.08 7.31 5.93
N LEU A 90 9.24 6.68 6.77
CA LEU A 90 8.69 5.36 6.53
C LEU A 90 7.61 5.31 5.43
N PHE A 91 7.06 6.45 5.00
CA PHE A 91 6.22 6.47 3.78
C PHE A 91 6.98 5.98 2.56
N GLY A 92 8.30 6.15 2.51
CA GLY A 92 9.14 5.57 1.45
C GLY A 92 9.26 4.04 1.49
N GLN A 93 8.70 3.39 2.51
CA GLN A 93 8.59 1.93 2.65
C GLN A 93 7.12 1.49 2.55
N SER A 94 6.36 2.18 1.70
CA SER A 94 4.94 1.91 1.47
C SER A 94 4.70 0.55 0.84
N ASP A 95 3.49 0.04 1.02
CA ASP A 95 3.06 -1.21 0.37
C ASP A 95 2.54 -0.94 -1.04
N ILE A 96 1.95 0.24 -1.27
CA ILE A 96 1.37 0.65 -2.54
C ILE A 96 1.94 2.02 -2.92
N HIS A 97 2.30 2.14 -4.19
CA HIS A 97 2.55 3.38 -4.90
C HIS A 97 1.58 3.48 -6.08
N PHE A 98 0.70 4.48 -6.06
CA PHE A 98 -0.23 4.73 -7.15
C PHE A 98 0.40 5.63 -8.20
N ILE A 99 0.87 5.06 -9.30
CA ILE A 99 1.58 5.76 -10.38
C ILE A 99 1.15 5.19 -11.74
N ASP A 100 1.01 6.06 -12.74
CA ASP A 100 0.66 5.68 -14.13
C ASP A 100 -0.55 4.75 -14.24
N GLY A 101 -1.59 5.00 -13.44
CA GLY A 101 -2.82 4.19 -13.46
C GLY A 101 -2.65 2.80 -12.86
N LYS A 102 -1.56 2.52 -12.14
CA LYS A 102 -1.25 1.22 -11.52
C LYS A 102 -0.95 1.36 -10.04
N PHE A 103 -1.34 0.35 -9.27
CA PHE A 103 -0.71 0.08 -7.99
C PHE A 103 0.59 -0.65 -8.26
N VAL A 104 1.71 -0.01 -7.97
CA VAL A 104 3.04 -0.61 -7.94
C VAL A 104 3.34 -0.98 -6.49
N VAL A 105 3.85 -2.18 -6.27
CA VAL A 105 4.14 -2.72 -4.94
C VAL A 105 5.59 -3.18 -4.84
N GLY A 106 6.12 -3.22 -3.63
CA GLY A 106 7.47 -3.68 -3.35
C GLY A 106 8.50 -2.57 -3.42
N THR A 107 9.58 -2.75 -2.65
CA THR A 107 10.74 -1.85 -2.61
C THR A 107 12.02 -2.68 -2.47
N GLN A 108 13.19 -2.04 -2.36
CA GLN A 108 14.45 -2.77 -2.12
C GLN A 108 14.44 -3.57 -0.80
N SER A 109 13.67 -3.16 0.19
CA SER A 109 13.61 -3.79 1.52
C SER A 109 12.33 -4.60 1.77
N ILE A 110 11.39 -4.60 0.82
CA ILE A 110 10.08 -5.21 0.97
C ILE A 110 9.73 -5.97 -0.31
N GLN A 111 9.47 -7.27 -0.19
CA GLN A 111 8.98 -8.09 -1.29
C GLN A 111 7.46 -8.14 -1.24
N ASP A 112 6.83 -7.41 -2.14
CA ASP A 112 5.37 -7.39 -2.25
C ASP A 112 4.90 -8.06 -3.53
N ILE A 113 3.71 -8.64 -3.45
CA ILE A 113 3.03 -9.30 -4.56
C ILE A 113 1.58 -8.87 -4.53
N ILE A 114 1.04 -8.43 -5.66
CA ILE A 114 -0.35 -8.01 -5.83
C ILE A 114 -1.03 -8.82 -6.96
N ALA A 115 -2.34 -9.05 -6.82
CA ALA A 115 -3.19 -9.54 -7.90
C ALA A 115 -4.54 -8.82 -7.90
N ASP A 116 -5.04 -8.49 -9.08
CA ASP A 116 -6.44 -8.12 -9.31
C ASP A 116 -7.28 -9.40 -9.39
N ILE A 117 -8.25 -9.54 -8.49
CA ILE A 117 -9.10 -10.74 -8.36
C ILE A 117 -10.50 -10.52 -8.92
N GLY A 118 -10.75 -9.37 -9.55
CA GLY A 118 -12.00 -9.06 -10.21
C GLY A 118 -13.01 -8.32 -9.33
N GLU A 119 -14.27 -8.39 -9.76
CA GLU A 119 -15.41 -7.75 -9.07
C GLU A 119 -15.95 -8.67 -7.97
N VAL A 120 -15.09 -8.98 -6.99
CA VAL A 120 -15.44 -9.79 -5.82
C VAL A 120 -15.71 -8.87 -4.65
N GLU A 121 -16.78 -9.09 -3.89
CA GLU A 121 -17.04 -8.29 -2.69
C GLU A 121 -15.93 -8.49 -1.66
N LEU A 122 -15.45 -7.39 -1.08
CA LEU A 122 -14.31 -7.43 -0.17
C LEU A 122 -14.61 -8.27 1.08
N ALA A 123 -15.87 -8.30 1.52
CA ALA A 123 -16.32 -9.13 2.65
C ALA A 123 -16.07 -10.63 2.42
N ASP A 124 -16.19 -11.11 1.18
CA ASP A 124 -16.11 -12.53 0.83
C ASP A 124 -14.67 -13.04 0.66
N VAL A 125 -13.69 -12.13 0.59
CA VAL A 125 -12.28 -12.51 0.48
C VAL A 125 -11.78 -13.03 1.83
N THR A 126 -11.31 -14.27 1.89
CA THR A 126 -10.81 -14.90 3.12
C THR A 126 -9.48 -15.61 2.88
N LEU A 127 -8.85 -16.11 3.95
CA LEU A 127 -7.66 -16.96 3.84
C LEU A 127 -7.91 -18.30 3.11
N ARG A 128 -9.16 -18.65 2.81
CA ARG A 128 -9.54 -19.85 2.06
C ARG A 128 -9.84 -19.57 0.58
N SER A 129 -9.94 -18.30 0.18
CA SER A 129 -10.22 -17.91 -1.21
C SER A 129 -9.12 -18.42 -2.15
N GLU A 130 -9.51 -18.89 -3.33
CA GLU A 130 -8.58 -19.40 -4.36
C GLU A 130 -7.50 -18.37 -4.73
N SER A 131 -7.90 -17.10 -4.84
CA SER A 131 -7.01 -15.97 -5.12
C SER A 131 -5.93 -15.71 -4.06
N VAL A 132 -6.06 -16.28 -2.86
CA VAL A 132 -5.11 -16.11 -1.76
C VAL A 132 -4.15 -17.30 -1.64
N LYS A 133 -4.42 -18.41 -2.34
CA LYS A 133 -3.64 -19.65 -2.21
C LYS A 133 -2.18 -19.48 -2.62
N PHE A 134 -1.92 -18.87 -3.78
CA PHE A 134 -0.55 -18.61 -4.23
C PHE A 134 0.20 -17.72 -3.25
N LEU A 135 -0.42 -16.60 -2.83
CA LEU A 135 0.20 -15.70 -1.86
C LEU A 135 0.53 -16.40 -0.55
N LYS A 136 -0.30 -17.34 -0.07
CA LYS A 136 -0.02 -18.12 1.15
C LYS A 136 1.11 -19.14 0.96
N SER A 137 1.17 -19.80 -0.19
CA SER A 137 2.15 -20.85 -0.47
C SER A 137 3.50 -20.30 -0.93
N PHE A 138 3.54 -19.04 -1.37
CA PHE A 138 4.76 -18.36 -1.78
C PHE A 138 5.81 -18.41 -0.67
N LYS A 139 7.01 -18.88 -1.01
CA LYS A 139 8.13 -19.01 -0.06
C LYS A 139 9.11 -17.87 -0.32
N PRO A 140 9.14 -16.82 0.51
CA PRO A 140 10.13 -15.77 0.39
C PRO A 140 11.54 -16.35 0.53
N ALA A 141 12.45 -15.90 -0.32
CA ALA A 141 13.84 -16.27 -0.21
C ALA A 141 14.48 -15.68 1.06
N LYS A 142 15.58 -16.30 1.51
CA LYS A 142 16.28 -15.93 2.75
C LYS A 142 17.63 -15.25 2.52
N SER A 143 17.96 -14.93 1.27
CA SER A 143 19.17 -14.17 0.92
C SER A 143 18.83 -13.09 -0.09
N ARG A 144 19.55 -11.99 -0.05
CA ARG A 144 19.29 -10.81 -0.90
C ARG A 144 19.29 -11.14 -2.38
N ALA A 145 20.32 -11.85 -2.86
CA ALA A 145 20.42 -12.24 -4.27
C ALA A 145 19.22 -13.08 -4.74
N LYS A 146 18.68 -13.95 -3.87
CA LYS A 146 17.53 -14.78 -4.22
C LYS A 146 16.21 -14.01 -4.14
N VAL A 147 16.07 -13.06 -3.22
CA VAL A 147 14.92 -12.14 -3.20
C VAL A 147 14.90 -11.30 -4.46
N GLU A 148 16.05 -10.78 -4.89
CA GLU A 148 16.17 -10.03 -6.14
C GLU A 148 15.72 -10.85 -7.36
N LEU A 149 16.18 -12.11 -7.47
CA LEU A 149 15.73 -13.01 -8.54
C LEU A 149 14.21 -13.28 -8.48
N GLN A 150 13.64 -13.42 -7.29
CA GLN A 150 12.18 -13.54 -7.13
C GLN A 150 11.46 -12.27 -7.58
N ASN A 151 11.97 -11.09 -7.21
CA ASN A 151 11.39 -9.81 -7.62
C ASN A 151 11.43 -9.65 -9.15
N GLN A 152 12.55 -10.00 -9.80
CA GLN A 152 12.66 -10.01 -11.26
C GLN A 152 11.64 -10.96 -11.91
N THR A 153 11.41 -12.12 -11.30
CA THR A 153 10.37 -13.05 -11.77
C THR A 153 8.97 -12.43 -11.62
N LEU A 154 8.70 -11.76 -10.49
CA LEU A 154 7.41 -11.11 -10.20
C LEU A 154 7.15 -9.88 -11.09
N VAL A 155 8.19 -9.22 -11.61
CA VAL A 155 8.04 -8.16 -12.61
C VAL A 155 7.42 -8.70 -13.91
N GLY A 156 7.85 -9.90 -14.34
CA GLY A 156 7.22 -10.60 -15.48
C GLY A 156 5.83 -11.17 -15.15
N GLY A 157 5.56 -11.35 -13.85
CA GLY A 157 4.32 -11.88 -13.31
C GLY A 157 4.23 -13.41 -13.38
N ILE A 158 3.33 -13.95 -12.56
CA ILE A 158 3.12 -15.38 -12.37
C ILE A 158 1.63 -15.65 -12.49
N SER A 159 1.25 -16.54 -13.40
CA SER A 159 -0.14 -17.01 -13.53
C SER A 159 -0.33 -18.29 -12.73
N GLU A 160 -1.18 -18.26 -11.70
CA GLU A 160 -1.44 -19.40 -10.82
C GLU A 160 -2.91 -19.39 -10.38
N ASN A 161 -3.59 -20.54 -10.37
CA ASN A 161 -5.01 -20.67 -9.97
C ASN A 161 -5.97 -19.72 -10.73
N GLY A 162 -5.64 -19.34 -11.96
CA GLY A 162 -6.45 -18.42 -12.77
C GLY A 162 -6.27 -16.93 -12.46
N TYR A 163 -5.29 -16.57 -11.62
CA TYR A 163 -4.96 -15.17 -11.29
C TYR A 163 -3.54 -14.83 -11.72
N PHE A 164 -3.31 -13.56 -12.03
CA PHE A 164 -1.99 -13.02 -12.37
C PHE A 164 -1.42 -12.24 -11.18
N TYR A 165 -0.30 -12.72 -10.64
CA TYR A 165 0.39 -12.14 -9.50
C TYR A 165 1.67 -11.46 -9.97
N SER A 166 1.89 -10.22 -9.57
CA SER A 166 3.01 -9.42 -10.05
C SER A 166 3.42 -8.35 -9.03
N THR A 167 4.36 -7.49 -9.40
CA THR A 167 4.71 -6.27 -8.65
C THR A 167 3.85 -5.06 -9.06
N SER A 168 2.86 -5.23 -9.93
CA SER A 168 1.93 -4.14 -10.27
C SER A 168 0.58 -4.61 -10.81
N ALA A 169 -0.49 -3.89 -10.47
CA ALA A 169 -1.83 -4.12 -10.99
C ALA A 169 -2.46 -2.82 -11.47
N ALA A 170 -3.19 -2.87 -12.59
CA ALA A 170 -3.95 -1.71 -13.07
C ALA A 170 -5.02 -1.31 -12.05
N VAL A 171 -5.11 -0.02 -11.73
CA VAL A 171 -6.13 0.53 -10.85
C VAL A 171 -7.44 0.63 -11.63
N ARG A 172 -8.48 0.04 -11.08
CA ARG A 172 -9.81 -0.01 -11.69
C ARG A 172 -10.88 0.10 -10.61
N LEU A 173 -11.88 0.93 -10.86
CA LEU A 173 -13.01 1.09 -9.95
C LEU A 173 -13.77 -0.24 -9.79
N ASN A 174 -14.27 -0.50 -8.58
CA ASN A 174 -15.02 -1.72 -8.24
C ASN A 174 -14.25 -3.02 -8.45
N ARG A 175 -12.91 -2.96 -8.47
CA ARG A 175 -12.04 -4.13 -8.49
C ARG A 175 -11.45 -4.38 -7.11
N THR A 176 -11.34 -5.66 -6.78
CA THR A 176 -10.77 -6.14 -5.54
C THR A 176 -9.42 -6.75 -5.83
N TYR A 177 -8.49 -6.52 -4.92
CA TYR A 177 -7.11 -6.90 -5.01
C TYR A 177 -6.74 -7.69 -3.76
N VAL A 178 -5.81 -8.62 -3.93
CA VAL A 178 -5.12 -9.29 -2.83
C VAL A 178 -3.65 -9.00 -2.94
N MET A 179 -3.01 -8.81 -1.79
CA MET A 179 -1.61 -8.48 -1.73
C MET A 179 -0.95 -9.19 -0.56
N ARG A 180 0.30 -9.62 -0.74
CA ARG A 180 1.18 -10.01 0.35
C ARG A 180 2.32 -9.02 0.41
N SER A 181 2.58 -8.46 1.58
CA SER A 181 3.75 -7.64 1.84
C SER A 181 4.70 -8.30 2.81
N ILE A 182 5.95 -8.47 2.40
CA ILE A 182 7.00 -9.14 3.19
C ILE A 182 8.12 -8.13 3.45
N ALA A 183 8.04 -7.47 4.59
CA ALA A 183 9.04 -6.53 5.06
C ALA A 183 10.07 -7.26 5.90
N PHE A 184 11.25 -7.49 5.32
CA PHE A 184 12.29 -8.27 5.95
C PHE A 184 13.01 -7.48 7.04
N SER A 185 13.36 -8.12 8.15
CA SER A 185 14.37 -7.59 9.05
C SER A 185 15.77 -8.00 8.61
N ASN A 186 16.73 -7.07 8.58
CA ASN A 186 18.16 -7.35 8.70
C ASN A 186 18.91 -6.12 9.23
N HIS A 187 20.20 -6.26 9.53
CA HIS A 187 21.05 -5.17 10.05
C HIS A 187 21.30 -4.02 9.05
N GLN A 188 21.00 -4.20 7.76
CA GLN A 188 21.36 -3.28 6.66
C GLN A 188 20.15 -2.56 6.05
N TYR A 189 18.97 -3.18 6.14
CA TYR A 189 17.67 -2.71 5.73
C TYR A 189 16.81 -2.66 6.97
N ASN A 190 16.80 -1.50 7.60
CA ASN A 190 15.81 -1.20 8.63
C ASN A 190 14.45 -1.01 7.95
N SER A 191 13.87 -2.10 7.44
CA SER A 191 12.42 -2.09 7.39
C SER A 191 11.98 -2.00 8.84
N PHE A 192 11.22 -0.96 9.17
CA PHE A 192 10.79 -0.73 10.56
C PHE A 192 9.97 -1.93 11.08
N TRP A 193 9.47 -2.74 10.16
CA TRP A 193 8.54 -3.83 10.36
C TRP A 193 9.16 -5.16 9.96
N ASN A 194 9.40 -6.06 10.93
CA ASN A 194 9.63 -7.47 10.62
C ASN A 194 8.29 -8.20 10.39
N THR A 195 7.57 -7.83 9.34
CA THR A 195 6.16 -8.24 9.15
C THR A 195 5.92 -8.87 7.79
N ASP A 196 5.12 -9.92 7.78
CA ASP A 196 4.56 -10.60 6.62
C ASP A 196 3.03 -10.50 6.71
N VAL A 197 2.45 -9.63 5.88
CA VAL A 197 1.03 -9.25 5.93
C VAL A 197 0.33 -9.66 4.65
N LEU A 198 -0.81 -10.32 4.79
CA LEU A 198 -1.77 -10.56 3.71
C LEU A 198 -2.93 -9.59 3.86
N THR A 199 -3.20 -8.82 2.81
CA THR A 199 -4.25 -7.81 2.77
C THR A 199 -5.16 -8.05 1.57
N ALA A 200 -6.44 -7.80 1.74
CA ALA A 200 -7.37 -7.62 0.63
C ALA A 200 -7.89 -6.19 0.64
N PHE A 201 -8.06 -5.60 -0.53
CA PHE A 201 -8.59 -4.26 -0.65
C PHE A 201 -9.38 -4.06 -1.94
N ARG A 202 -10.27 -3.07 -1.95
CA ARG A 202 -11.16 -2.77 -3.07
C ARG A 202 -11.12 -1.28 -3.34
N VAL A 203 -11.03 -0.91 -4.62
CA VAL A 203 -11.21 0.48 -5.05
C VAL A 203 -12.71 0.76 -5.10
N VAL A 204 -13.18 1.56 -4.15
CA VAL A 204 -14.62 1.82 -3.93
C VAL A 204 -15.08 3.17 -4.47
N GLY A 205 -14.13 4.04 -4.83
CA GLY A 205 -14.40 5.37 -5.36
C GLY A 205 -13.19 5.94 -6.09
N GLN A 206 -13.44 6.93 -6.93
CA GLN A 206 -12.44 7.77 -7.56
C GLN A 206 -12.94 9.21 -7.56
N GLU A 207 -12.10 10.13 -7.11
CA GLU A 207 -12.42 11.55 -6.99
C GLU A 207 -12.01 12.30 -8.27
N ASN A 208 -12.47 13.54 -8.42
CA ASN A 208 -12.21 14.38 -9.60
C ASN A 208 -10.72 14.69 -9.82
N ASP A 209 -9.90 14.64 -8.76
CA ASP A 209 -8.45 14.79 -8.85
C ASP A 209 -7.73 13.48 -9.22
N GLY A 210 -8.48 12.43 -9.55
CA GLY A 210 -7.96 11.12 -9.94
C GLY A 210 -7.54 10.24 -8.78
N SER A 211 -7.56 10.74 -7.53
CA SER A 211 -7.30 9.93 -6.35
C SER A 211 -8.36 8.84 -6.19
N VAL A 212 -7.95 7.72 -5.61
CA VAL A 212 -8.82 6.57 -5.41
C VAL A 212 -9.07 6.33 -3.93
N VAL A 213 -10.30 5.91 -3.63
CA VAL A 213 -10.70 5.51 -2.28
C VAL A 213 -10.59 4.00 -2.19
N ILE A 214 -9.77 3.54 -1.23
CA ILE A 214 -9.50 2.12 -0.99
C ILE A 214 -10.15 1.72 0.33
N LEU A 215 -11.06 0.74 0.26
CA LEU A 215 -11.55 -0.02 1.41
C LEU A 215 -10.69 -1.26 1.57
N TRP A 216 -10.22 -1.56 2.77
CA TRP A 216 -9.28 -2.66 2.97
C TRP A 216 -9.53 -3.45 4.25
N LYS A 217 -9.05 -4.69 4.26
CA LYS A 217 -8.97 -5.53 5.45
C LYS A 217 -7.70 -6.38 5.43
N GLU A 218 -7.13 -6.57 6.61
CA GLU A 218 -6.07 -7.55 6.81
C GLU A 218 -6.66 -8.96 6.90
N LEU A 219 -6.04 -9.91 6.20
CA LEU A 219 -6.40 -11.34 6.24
C LEU A 219 -5.52 -12.12 7.22
N ARG A 220 -4.24 -11.77 7.33
CA ARG A 220 -3.25 -12.40 8.22
C ARG A 220 -2.05 -11.50 8.41
N GLU A 221 -1.48 -11.53 9.60
CA GLU A 221 -0.15 -11.00 9.90
C GLU A 221 0.71 -12.09 10.55
N SER A 222 2.01 -12.07 10.26
CA SER A 222 3.03 -12.91 10.88
C SER A 222 4.39 -12.22 10.84
N THR A 223 5.39 -12.78 11.51
CA THR A 223 6.77 -12.27 11.42
C THR A 223 7.39 -12.64 10.07
N ALA A 224 8.04 -11.68 9.42
CA ALA A 224 8.78 -11.95 8.19
C ALA A 224 10.05 -12.79 8.46
N PRO A 225 10.57 -13.50 7.44
CA PRO A 225 11.83 -14.22 7.59
C PRO A 225 13.00 -13.24 7.74
N TYR A 226 14.02 -13.66 8.49
CA TYR A 226 15.29 -12.93 8.57
C TYR A 226 16.08 -13.08 7.26
N LEU A 227 16.56 -11.97 6.71
CA LEU A 227 17.45 -11.97 5.54
C LEU A 227 18.89 -12.24 5.97
N LYS A 228 19.44 -13.36 5.50
CA LYS A 228 20.88 -13.62 5.59
C LYS A 228 21.60 -12.71 4.59
N GLN A 229 22.76 -12.20 5.02
CA GLN A 229 23.71 -11.52 4.14
C GLN A 229 24.14 -12.45 3.00
#